data_AF-A0A9X3GZY4-F1
#
_entry.id   AF-A0A9X3GZY4-F1
#
_cell.length_a   1.000
_cell.length_b   1.000
_cell.length_c   1.000
_cell.angle_alpha   90.00
_cell.angle_beta   90.00
_cell.angle_gamma   90.00
#
_symmetry.space_group_name_H-M   'P 1'
#
loop_
_entity.id
_entity.type
_entity.pdbx_description
1 polymer ?
#
loop_
_entity_poly.entity_id
_entity_poly.type
_entity_poly.pdbx_seq_one_letter_code
_entity_poly.pdbx_strand_id
1 'polypeptide(L)'
;MSKAPPTPRHDGILKLHRNAIFGEVSSLPVHAKKPGKSPRPRSGTAHAINYLILGVPAYFGSERSHGGARNRADRESQGLTAPQIINLVAAARHADAIGLPLNRMVTIHWQAAGLPLLAMAKATGRFTDMMAKALARNGARTAWLWVHENGDGKGGHCHMLAHIPAGLVDLIGRRQREWLKRITGQPYRRGVIHSKPIGGRLGLEEGNSDLHAVNLQSALSYVLKGATEPAATLTNHNRLEPGGRIIGKRCGTSQNIGAKARANIEQKGSRK
;
A
#
# COMPACT_ATOMS: atom_id res chain seq x y z
N MET A 1 53.05 0.69 47.40
CA MET A 1 52.10 0.08 48.36
C MET A 1 50.78 0.81 48.27
N SER A 2 49.69 0.05 48.05
CA SER A 2 48.26 0.39 48.26
C SER A 2 47.64 1.50 47.41
N LYS A 3 46.41 1.41 46.89
CA LYS A 3 45.36 0.38 46.82
C LYS A 3 44.36 0.91 45.78
N ALA A 4 43.96 0.11 44.80
CA ALA A 4 42.80 0.39 43.95
C ALA A 4 41.49 -0.01 44.67
N PRO A 5 40.38 0.72 44.45
CA PRO A 5 39.04 0.10 44.58
C PRO A 5 38.08 0.61 43.47
N PRO A 6 36.81 0.17 43.41
CA PRO A 6 36.37 -0.99 42.64
C PRO A 6 35.37 -0.64 41.52
N THR A 7 35.17 -1.60 40.63
CA THR A 7 34.11 -1.63 39.61
C THR A 7 32.70 -1.74 40.23
N PRO A 8 31.68 -1.13 39.63
CA PRO A 8 30.31 -1.62 39.71
C PRO A 8 29.88 -2.35 38.43
N ARG A 9 29.12 -3.41 38.66
CA ARG A 9 28.55 -4.37 37.71
C ARG A 9 27.30 -3.83 37.04
N HIS A 10 27.06 -4.40 35.86
CA HIS A 10 25.79 -4.62 35.15
C HIS A 10 24.50 -4.07 35.77
N ASP A 11 23.87 -3.15 35.02
CA ASP A 11 22.42 -3.09 34.89
C ASP A 11 22.03 -3.22 33.42
N GLY A 12 21.20 -4.23 33.15
CA GLY A 12 20.70 -4.54 31.83
C GLY A 12 19.66 -3.52 31.38
N ILE A 13 19.85 -2.97 30.19
CA ILE A 13 18.78 -2.29 29.46
C ILE A 13 18.63 -2.95 28.09
N LEU A 14 17.46 -3.57 27.96
CA LEU A 14 16.75 -4.02 26.76
C LEU A 14 17.30 -3.44 25.44
N LYS A 15 18.07 -4.25 24.71
CA LYS A 15 18.34 -4.00 23.28
C LYS A 15 17.07 -4.33 22.50
N LEU A 16 16.26 -3.32 22.20
CA LEU A 16 15.19 -3.43 21.22
C LEU A 16 15.82 -3.63 19.83
N HIS A 17 15.60 -4.81 19.25
CA HIS A 17 16.00 -5.15 17.89
C HIS A 17 15.36 -4.19 16.88
N ARG A 18 16.10 -3.16 16.48
CA ARG A 18 15.92 -2.50 15.18
C ARG A 18 16.61 -3.38 14.14
N ASN A 19 15.84 -4.12 13.35
CA ASN A 19 16.15 -4.57 11.98
C ASN A 19 15.07 -5.54 11.48
N ALA A 20 13.92 -5.01 11.02
CA ALA A 20 13.06 -5.78 10.12
C ALA A 20 13.60 -5.61 8.70
N ILE A 21 14.59 -6.43 8.34
CA ILE A 21 15.11 -6.54 6.99
C ILE A 21 14.11 -7.39 6.20
N PHE A 22 13.36 -6.75 5.32
CA PHE A 22 12.52 -7.45 4.35
C PHE A 22 13.44 -8.04 3.27
N GLY A 23 13.67 -9.36 3.29
CA GLY A 23 14.30 -10.07 2.16
C GLY A 23 15.37 -11.13 2.42
N GLU A 24 15.32 -11.92 3.50
CA GLU A 24 16.15 -13.15 3.56
C GLU A 24 15.37 -14.37 3.07
N VAL A 25 15.85 -14.91 1.96
CA VAL A 25 15.50 -16.23 1.44
C VAL A 25 16.43 -17.21 2.16
N SER A 26 15.87 -18.18 2.89
CA SER A 26 16.66 -19.26 3.48
C SER A 26 17.22 -20.15 2.36
N SER A 27 18.53 -20.09 2.15
CA SER A 27 19.28 -21.07 1.36
C SER A 27 20.02 -22.01 2.31
N LEU A 28 19.40 -23.13 2.67
CA LEU A 28 20.10 -24.28 3.24
C LEU A 28 20.10 -25.44 2.23
N PRO A 29 21.23 -26.16 2.09
CA PRO A 29 21.39 -27.21 1.10
C PRO A 29 20.64 -28.49 1.45
N VAL A 30 20.20 -29.17 0.39
CA VAL A 30 19.49 -30.45 0.38
C VAL A 30 20.32 -31.59 0.95
N HIS A 31 19.78 -32.32 1.92
CA HIS A 31 20.12 -33.74 2.11
C HIS A 31 18.85 -34.59 2.20
N ALA A 32 18.76 -35.55 1.28
CA ALA A 32 17.66 -36.49 1.12
C ALA A 32 17.80 -37.68 2.08
N LYS A 33 16.67 -38.13 2.63
CA LYS A 33 16.40 -39.55 2.96
C LYS A 33 14.88 -39.78 3.02
N LYS A 34 14.36 -40.66 2.15
CA LYS A 34 13.02 -41.28 2.26
C LYS A 34 13.05 -42.35 3.36
N PRO A 35 11.96 -42.58 4.11
CA PRO A 35 11.00 -43.65 3.74
C PRO A 35 9.53 -43.25 4.00
N GLY A 36 8.57 -43.70 3.19
CA GLY A 36 7.67 -44.80 3.56
C GLY A 36 6.20 -44.32 3.51
N LYS A 37 5.44 -44.77 2.51
CA LYS A 37 4.02 -44.40 2.29
C LYS A 37 3.11 -45.04 3.35
N SER A 38 2.11 -44.29 3.80
CA SER A 38 0.81 -44.81 4.25
C SER A 38 -0.32 -43.98 3.61
N PRO A 39 -1.41 -44.59 3.12
CA PRO A 39 -2.43 -43.88 2.34
C PRO A 39 -3.64 -43.40 3.16
N ARG A 40 -4.33 -42.41 2.58
CA ARG A 40 -5.74 -41.92 2.78
C ARG A 40 -5.86 -40.55 3.47
N PRO A 41 -6.94 -39.77 3.24
CA PRO A 41 -8.06 -39.96 2.30
C PRO A 41 -8.21 -38.83 1.26
N ARG A 42 -8.95 -39.12 0.19
CA ARG A 42 -9.55 -38.12 -0.70
C ARG A 42 -10.63 -37.36 0.08
N SER A 43 -10.41 -36.08 0.33
CA SER A 43 -11.43 -35.07 0.60
C SER A 43 -10.90 -33.78 -0.03
N GLY A 44 -11.40 -33.35 -1.18
CA GLY A 44 -12.73 -32.78 -1.29
C GLY A 44 -12.53 -31.29 -1.60
N THR A 45 -12.50 -30.99 -2.90
CA THR A 45 -12.62 -29.64 -3.46
C THR A 45 -13.90 -28.99 -2.90
N ALA A 46 -13.83 -28.15 -1.86
CA ALA A 46 -15.04 -27.53 -1.31
C ALA A 46 -14.89 -26.26 -0.44
N HIS A 47 -13.73 -25.59 -0.34
CA HIS A 47 -13.60 -24.42 0.58
C HIS A 47 -12.99 -23.13 -0.01
N ALA A 48 -13.10 -22.91 -1.32
CA ALA A 48 -12.81 -21.60 -1.94
C ALA A 48 -14.04 -20.89 -2.53
N ILE A 49 -15.24 -21.41 -2.30
CA ILE A 49 -16.52 -20.81 -2.73
C ILE A 49 -17.40 -20.66 -1.50
N ASN A 50 -17.16 -19.65 -0.65
CA ASN A 50 -18.18 -19.20 0.32
C ASN A 50 -17.95 -17.81 0.92
N TYR A 51 -17.61 -16.81 0.09
CA TYR A 51 -17.76 -15.39 0.47
C TYR A 51 -18.53 -14.57 -0.57
N LEU A 52 -19.27 -15.24 -1.47
CA LEU A 52 -20.11 -14.56 -2.47
C LEU A 52 -21.55 -14.30 -2.00
N ILE A 53 -21.93 -14.69 -0.77
CA ILE A 53 -23.29 -14.50 -0.25
C ILE A 53 -23.21 -13.97 1.18
N LEU A 54 -22.90 -12.69 1.32
CA LEU A 54 -23.49 -11.87 2.38
C LEU A 54 -24.17 -10.70 1.70
N GLY A 55 -25.39 -10.97 1.23
CA GLY A 55 -26.37 -9.94 1.00
C GLY A 55 -26.65 -9.26 2.34
N VAL A 56 -26.05 -8.09 2.55
CA VAL A 56 -26.52 -7.13 3.55
C VAL A 56 -27.22 -6.01 2.79
N PRO A 57 -28.56 -6.05 2.65
CA PRO A 57 -29.30 -4.87 2.28
C PRO A 57 -29.39 -3.99 3.53
N ALA A 58 -28.49 -3.03 3.65
CA ALA A 58 -28.71 -1.90 4.54
C ALA A 58 -29.00 -0.69 3.66
N TYR A 59 -30.29 -0.45 3.47
CA TYR A 59 -30.85 0.85 3.12
C TYR A 59 -30.26 1.90 4.07
N PHE A 60 -29.21 2.59 3.63
CA PHE A 60 -28.94 3.95 4.08
C PHE A 60 -29.12 4.83 2.85
N GLY A 61 -30.29 5.45 2.77
CA GLY A 61 -30.51 6.59 1.89
C GLY A 61 -29.56 7.71 2.29
N SER A 62 -28.32 7.67 1.81
CA SER A 62 -27.51 8.88 1.76
C SER A 62 -27.86 9.54 0.44
N GLU A 63 -28.58 10.66 0.52
CA GLU A 63 -28.71 11.59 -0.58
C GLU A 63 -27.37 11.75 -1.29
N ARG A 64 -27.40 11.69 -2.62
CA ARG A 64 -26.24 11.92 -3.48
C ARG A 64 -25.82 13.39 -3.36
N SER A 65 -25.21 13.76 -2.25
CA SER A 65 -24.56 15.07 -2.12
C SER A 65 -23.34 15.06 -3.02
N HIS A 66 -23.33 15.99 -3.96
CA HIS A 66 -22.22 16.20 -4.88
C HIS A 66 -20.95 16.45 -4.06
N GLY A 67 -20.01 15.50 -4.09
CA GLY A 67 -18.82 15.44 -3.23
C GLY A 67 -17.79 16.57 -3.42
N GLY A 68 -18.17 17.70 -4.00
CA GLY A 68 -17.34 18.90 -4.14
C GLY A 68 -17.24 19.70 -2.84
N ALA A 69 -18.36 19.91 -2.13
CA ALA A 69 -18.39 20.78 -0.94
C ALA A 69 -17.56 20.27 0.25
N ARG A 70 -17.29 18.96 0.31
CA ARG A 70 -16.48 18.31 1.38
C ARG A 70 -15.02 18.07 0.98
N ASN A 71 -14.61 18.44 -0.24
CA ASN A 71 -13.21 18.38 -0.69
C ASN A 71 -12.52 19.73 -0.49
N ARG A 72 -12.51 20.24 0.74
CA ARG A 72 -11.69 21.40 1.08
C ARG A 72 -10.22 21.00 1.19
N ALA A 73 -9.34 21.84 0.66
CA ALA A 73 -7.89 21.62 0.68
C ALA A 73 -7.30 21.67 2.10
N ASP A 74 -7.99 22.32 3.03
CA ASP A 74 -7.62 22.53 4.43
C ASP A 74 -8.20 21.47 5.38
N ARG A 75 -8.97 20.49 4.88
CA ARG A 75 -9.63 19.52 5.76
C ARG A 75 -8.61 18.73 6.55
N GLU A 76 -8.93 18.42 7.79
CA GLU A 76 -8.05 17.62 8.64
C GLU A 76 -8.62 16.23 8.88
N SER A 77 -7.74 15.26 9.10
CA SER A 77 -8.12 13.91 9.50
C SER A 77 -7.02 13.30 10.35
N GLN A 78 -7.39 12.35 11.22
CA GLN A 78 -6.45 11.60 12.08
C GLN A 78 -6.22 10.15 11.63
N GLY A 79 -7.15 9.59 10.86
CA GLY A 79 -7.04 8.21 10.35
C GLY A 79 -7.92 7.97 9.13
N LEU A 80 -7.83 6.76 8.57
CA LEU A 80 -8.72 6.31 7.51
C LEU A 80 -10.10 5.94 8.06
N THR A 81 -11.16 6.36 7.37
CA THR A 81 -12.53 5.95 7.69
C THR A 81 -12.89 4.61 7.04
N ALA A 82 -13.86 3.88 7.57
CA ALA A 82 -14.31 2.61 6.98
C ALA A 82 -14.69 2.73 5.48
N PRO A 83 -15.43 3.76 5.01
CA PRO A 83 -15.68 3.94 3.58
C PRO A 83 -14.41 4.14 2.73
N GLN A 84 -13.38 4.80 3.28
CA GLN A 84 -12.10 4.96 2.58
C GLN A 84 -11.39 3.61 2.43
N ILE A 85 -11.35 2.81 3.50
CA ILE A 85 -10.75 1.48 3.49
C ILE A 85 -11.47 0.57 2.49
N ILE A 86 -12.80 0.47 2.58
CA ILE A 86 -13.62 -0.33 1.67
C ILE A 86 -13.35 0.07 0.22
N ASN A 87 -13.28 1.38 -0.08
CA ASN A 87 -12.99 1.85 -1.42
C ASN A 87 -11.58 1.47 -1.90
N LEU A 88 -10.56 1.52 -1.03
CA LEU A 88 -9.18 1.15 -1.39
C LEU A 88 -9.05 -0.36 -1.64
N VAL A 89 -9.68 -1.19 -0.80
CA VAL A 89 -9.73 -2.65 -0.99
C VAL A 89 -10.44 -3.01 -2.30
N ALA A 90 -11.61 -2.41 -2.55
CA ALA A 90 -12.34 -2.62 -3.79
C ALA A 90 -11.56 -2.12 -5.03
N ALA A 91 -10.81 -1.04 -4.90
CA ALA A 91 -9.94 -0.54 -5.97
C ALA A 91 -8.79 -1.50 -6.30
N ALA A 92 -8.14 -2.09 -5.28
CA ALA A 92 -7.08 -3.07 -5.50
C ALA A 92 -7.59 -4.32 -6.22
N ARG A 93 -8.74 -4.87 -5.78
CA ARG A 93 -9.41 -6.00 -6.45
C ARG A 93 -9.80 -5.66 -7.88
N HIS A 94 -10.33 -4.46 -8.11
CA HIS A 94 -10.72 -4.05 -9.45
C HIS A 94 -9.52 -3.84 -10.39
N ALA A 95 -8.39 -3.36 -9.86
CA ALA A 95 -7.15 -3.22 -10.64
C ALA A 95 -6.70 -4.57 -11.21
N ASP A 96 -6.74 -5.62 -10.38
CA ASP A 96 -6.48 -7.00 -10.79
C ASP A 96 -7.47 -7.46 -11.87
N ALA A 97 -8.78 -7.27 -11.64
CA ALA A 97 -9.83 -7.67 -12.58
C ALA A 97 -9.75 -7.01 -13.96
N ILE A 98 -9.13 -5.82 -14.09
CA ILE A 98 -8.95 -5.12 -15.37
C ILE A 98 -7.56 -5.33 -16.00
N GLY A 99 -6.80 -6.31 -15.51
CA GLY A 99 -5.47 -6.67 -16.00
C GLY A 99 -4.40 -5.64 -15.66
N LEU A 100 -4.56 -4.90 -14.56
CA LEU A 100 -3.59 -3.92 -14.06
C LEU A 100 -3.22 -4.25 -12.61
N PRO A 101 -2.67 -5.45 -12.33
CA PRO A 101 -2.32 -5.85 -10.98
C PRO A 101 -1.34 -4.84 -10.38
N LEU A 102 -1.65 -4.35 -9.18
CA LEU A 102 -0.75 -3.47 -8.45
C LEU A 102 0.47 -4.30 -8.06
N ASN A 103 1.64 -3.96 -8.60
CA ASN A 103 2.85 -4.78 -8.53
C ASN A 103 4.04 -4.05 -7.90
N ARG A 104 3.88 -2.75 -7.56
CA ARG A 104 4.89 -1.95 -6.87
C ARG A 104 4.34 -1.26 -5.64
N MET A 105 5.16 -1.23 -4.59
CA MET A 105 4.98 -0.40 -3.43
C MET A 105 5.95 0.78 -3.49
N VAL A 106 5.40 2.00 -3.49
CA VAL A 106 6.13 3.26 -3.51
C VAL A 106 5.85 4.01 -2.22
N THR A 107 6.90 4.34 -1.47
CA THR A 107 6.81 5.21 -0.28
C THR A 107 7.55 6.50 -0.55
N ILE A 108 6.92 7.65 -0.32
CA ILE A 108 7.50 8.98 -0.51
C ILE A 108 7.46 9.75 0.81
N HIS A 109 8.61 10.13 1.35
CA HIS A 109 8.74 10.93 2.56
C HIS A 109 8.72 12.43 2.20
N TRP A 110 7.53 13.01 2.04
CA TRP A 110 7.37 14.39 1.57
C TRP A 110 8.00 15.42 2.51
N GLN A 111 7.85 15.27 3.83
CA GLN A 111 8.50 16.18 4.77
C GLN A 111 10.03 16.08 4.72
N ALA A 112 10.59 14.86 4.64
CA ALA A 112 12.03 14.67 4.48
C ALA A 112 12.55 15.23 3.15
N ALA A 113 11.69 15.28 2.13
CA ALA A 113 11.94 15.93 0.84
C ALA A 113 11.78 17.46 0.86
N GLY A 114 11.48 18.06 2.02
CA GLY A 114 11.41 19.51 2.21
C GLY A 114 10.03 20.14 2.03
N LEU A 115 8.96 19.35 1.98
CA LEU A 115 7.59 19.88 1.86
C LEU A 115 6.86 19.93 3.21
N PRO A 116 6.10 21.01 3.51
CA PRO A 116 5.22 21.02 4.67
C PRO A 116 4.03 20.07 4.48
N LEU A 117 3.40 19.66 5.59
CA LEU A 117 2.26 18.74 5.59
C LEU A 117 1.12 19.19 4.66
N LEU A 118 0.79 20.49 4.68
CA LEU A 118 -0.27 21.08 3.84
C LEU A 118 -0.02 20.92 2.33
N ALA A 119 1.24 20.73 1.91
CA ALA A 119 1.60 20.61 0.50
C ALA A 119 1.56 19.15 0.00
N MET A 120 1.48 18.16 0.90
CA MET A 120 1.61 16.74 0.56
C MET A 120 0.54 16.25 -0.42
N ALA A 121 -0.72 16.64 -0.22
CA ALA A 121 -1.84 16.23 -1.09
C ALA A 121 -1.61 16.70 -2.53
N LYS A 122 -1.22 17.97 -2.71
CA LYS A 122 -0.90 18.56 -4.01
C LYS A 122 0.33 17.90 -4.63
N ALA A 123 1.39 17.68 -3.85
CA ALA A 123 2.62 17.03 -4.29
C ALA A 123 2.37 15.60 -4.78
N THR A 124 1.57 14.82 -4.04
CA THR A 124 1.18 13.46 -4.41
C THR A 124 0.33 13.46 -5.69
N GLY A 125 -0.62 14.38 -5.81
CA GLY A 125 -1.39 14.56 -7.03
C GLY A 125 -0.50 14.80 -8.25
N ARG A 126 0.45 15.75 -8.14
CA ARG A 126 1.42 16.04 -9.21
C ARG A 126 2.31 14.84 -9.53
N PHE A 127 2.77 14.11 -8.52
CA PHE A 127 3.55 12.88 -8.72
C PHE A 127 2.76 11.83 -9.50
N THR A 128 1.51 11.55 -9.10
CA THR A 128 0.66 10.57 -9.78
C THR A 128 0.30 10.98 -11.20
N ASP A 129 0.10 12.27 -11.46
CA ASP A 129 -0.14 12.81 -12.81
C ASP A 129 1.08 12.62 -13.72
N MET A 130 2.28 12.94 -13.21
CA MET A 130 3.53 12.72 -13.94
C MET A 130 3.79 11.23 -14.22
N MET A 131 3.50 10.36 -13.26
CA MET A 131 3.58 8.90 -13.43
C MET A 131 2.61 8.40 -14.49
N ALA A 132 1.34 8.79 -14.42
CA ALA A 132 0.32 8.40 -15.39
C ALA A 132 0.69 8.86 -16.80
N LYS A 133 1.14 10.12 -16.95
CA LYS A 133 1.60 10.66 -18.24
C LYS A 133 2.83 9.95 -18.78
N ALA A 134 3.77 9.59 -17.91
CA ALA A 134 4.97 8.87 -18.33
C ALA A 134 4.64 7.44 -18.80
N LEU A 135 3.77 6.72 -18.09
CA LEU A 135 3.29 5.41 -18.51
C LEU A 135 2.54 5.50 -19.85
N ALA A 136 1.61 6.45 -19.98
CA ALA A 136 0.83 6.64 -21.20
C ALA A 136 1.71 6.96 -22.43
N ARG A 137 2.72 7.83 -22.28
CA ARG A 137 3.70 8.12 -23.35
C ARG A 137 4.53 6.92 -23.79
N ASN A 138 4.57 5.86 -22.98
CA ASN A 138 5.26 4.61 -23.31
C ASN A 138 4.26 3.47 -23.57
N GLY A 139 3.03 3.81 -23.99
CA GLY A 139 2.01 2.83 -24.39
C GLY A 139 1.40 2.04 -23.24
N ALA A 140 1.68 2.38 -21.98
CA ALA A 140 1.22 1.64 -20.82
C ALA A 140 0.01 2.29 -20.15
N ARG A 141 -0.92 1.45 -19.70
CA ARG A 141 -2.01 1.83 -18.78
C ARG A 141 -1.46 1.99 -17.37
N THR A 142 -2.21 2.69 -16.51
CA THR A 142 -1.83 2.90 -15.11
C THR A 142 -2.97 2.49 -14.18
N ALA A 143 -2.61 1.93 -13.04
CA ALA A 143 -3.50 1.78 -11.89
C ALA A 143 -2.67 2.15 -10.65
N TRP A 144 -3.25 2.93 -9.74
CA TRP A 144 -2.59 3.23 -8.48
C TRP A 144 -3.59 3.56 -7.40
N LEU A 145 -3.19 3.35 -6.15
CA LEU A 145 -3.84 3.86 -4.95
C LEU A 145 -2.81 4.37 -3.98
N TRP A 146 -3.19 5.29 -3.09
CA TRP A 146 -2.28 5.82 -2.08
C TRP A 146 -2.99 6.26 -0.81
N VAL A 147 -2.22 6.32 0.27
CA VAL A 147 -2.58 6.80 1.61
C VAL A 147 -1.47 7.69 2.15
N HIS A 148 -1.85 8.78 2.81
CA HIS A 148 -0.98 9.64 3.59
C HIS A 148 -1.02 9.27 5.06
N GLU A 149 0.16 9.30 5.65
CA GLU A 149 0.39 9.11 7.07
C GLU A 149 1.35 10.19 7.57
N ASN A 150 1.21 10.53 8.84
CA ASN A 150 2.12 11.40 9.55
C ASN A 150 2.48 10.71 10.87
N GLY A 151 3.69 10.16 10.95
CA GLY A 151 4.13 9.46 12.16
C GLY A 151 5.06 10.34 12.98
N ASP A 152 4.96 10.25 14.30
CA ASP A 152 5.89 10.91 15.23
C ASP A 152 7.34 10.52 14.88
N GLY A 153 8.18 11.53 14.63
CA GLY A 153 9.58 11.37 14.21
C GLY A 153 9.83 10.93 12.76
N LYS A 154 8.81 10.48 12.01
CA LYS A 154 8.94 10.11 10.57
C LYS A 154 8.43 11.21 9.64
N GLY A 155 7.55 12.05 10.15
CA GLY A 155 6.87 13.09 9.41
C GLY A 155 5.89 12.56 8.36
N GLY A 156 5.33 13.50 7.60
CA GLY A 156 4.36 13.28 6.56
C GLY A 156 4.95 12.53 5.36
N HIS A 157 4.34 11.39 5.07
CA HIS A 157 4.71 10.53 3.96
C HIS A 157 3.49 9.93 3.26
N CYS A 158 3.74 9.36 2.09
CA CYS A 158 2.74 8.72 1.25
C CYS A 158 3.15 7.26 0.99
N HIS A 159 2.25 6.33 1.27
CA HIS A 159 2.34 4.95 0.83
C HIS A 159 1.44 4.76 -0.39
N MET A 160 1.99 4.22 -1.48
CA MET A 160 1.31 4.05 -2.76
C MET A 160 1.52 2.63 -3.27
N LEU A 161 0.46 2.03 -3.79
CA LEU A 161 0.55 0.84 -4.61
C LEU A 161 0.29 1.23 -6.06
N ALA A 162 1.09 0.73 -6.99
CA ALA A 162 0.97 1.08 -8.40
C ALA A 162 1.23 -0.13 -9.29
N HIS A 163 0.54 -0.16 -10.43
CA HIS A 163 0.89 -1.02 -11.56
C HIS A 163 1.94 -0.32 -12.41
N ILE A 164 3.11 -0.93 -12.57
CA ILE A 164 4.17 -0.51 -13.48
C ILE A 164 4.62 -1.74 -14.27
N PRO A 165 4.46 -1.78 -15.60
CA PRO A 165 4.94 -2.89 -16.41
C PRO A 165 6.44 -3.13 -16.23
N ALA A 166 6.87 -4.40 -16.22
CA ALA A 166 8.26 -4.78 -15.94
C ALA A 166 9.27 -4.03 -16.81
N GLY A 167 9.01 -3.92 -18.12
CA GLY A 167 9.87 -3.22 -19.08
C GLY A 167 9.99 -1.70 -18.86
N LEU A 168 9.14 -1.10 -18.03
CA LEU A 168 9.15 0.35 -17.75
C LEU A 168 9.70 0.68 -16.36
N VAL A 169 10.05 -0.30 -15.54
CA VAL A 169 10.48 -0.09 -14.14
C VAL A 169 11.68 0.84 -14.05
N ASP A 170 12.72 0.62 -14.84
CA ASP A 170 13.94 1.42 -14.80
C ASP A 170 13.71 2.85 -15.29
N LEU A 171 12.91 3.00 -16.34
CA LEU A 171 12.53 4.31 -16.86
C LEU A 171 11.77 5.09 -15.78
N ILE A 172 10.74 4.49 -15.20
CA ILE A 172 9.93 5.13 -14.16
C ILE A 172 10.78 5.42 -12.92
N GLY A 173 11.64 4.51 -12.50
CA GLY A 173 12.56 4.72 -11.37
C GLY A 173 13.48 5.93 -11.56
N ARG A 174 14.06 6.10 -12.76
CA ARG A 174 14.83 7.31 -13.09
C ARG A 174 13.97 8.56 -13.04
N ARG A 175 12.76 8.51 -13.62
CA ARG A 175 11.85 9.66 -13.69
C ARG A 175 11.31 10.09 -12.32
N GLN A 176 11.11 9.16 -11.38
CA GLN A 176 10.67 9.46 -10.03
C GLN A 176 11.61 10.45 -9.32
N ARG A 177 12.92 10.30 -9.47
CA ARG A 177 13.91 11.24 -8.90
C ARG A 177 13.78 12.64 -9.49
N GLU A 178 13.62 12.73 -10.80
CA GLU A 178 13.40 14.00 -11.51
C GLU A 178 12.08 14.65 -11.12
N TRP A 179 11.02 13.86 -10.92
CA TRP A 179 9.74 14.38 -10.48
C TRP A 179 9.82 14.95 -9.07
N LEU A 180 10.52 14.28 -8.15
CA LEU A 180 10.74 14.82 -6.81
C LEU A 180 11.45 16.17 -6.85
N LYS A 181 12.52 16.30 -7.65
CA LYS A 181 13.19 17.59 -7.85
C LYS A 181 12.23 18.66 -8.37
N ARG A 182 11.43 18.34 -9.39
CA ARG A 182 10.45 19.28 -10.00
C ARG A 182 9.29 19.65 -9.07
N ILE A 183 8.86 18.73 -8.21
CA ILE A 183 7.74 18.94 -7.28
C ILE A 183 8.18 19.76 -6.07
N THR A 184 9.36 19.46 -5.53
CA THR A 184 9.88 20.08 -4.30
C THR A 184 10.67 21.36 -4.56
N GLY A 185 11.22 21.54 -5.76
CA GLY A 185 12.19 22.59 -6.06
C GLY A 185 13.57 22.33 -5.44
N GLN A 186 13.76 21.20 -4.75
CA GLN A 186 14.97 20.86 -4.01
C GLN A 186 15.79 19.79 -4.74
N PRO A 187 17.12 19.75 -4.54
CA PRO A 187 17.93 18.62 -4.97
C PRO A 187 17.42 17.30 -4.38
N TYR A 188 17.55 16.21 -5.14
CA TYR A 188 17.16 14.89 -4.65
C TYR A 188 17.99 14.47 -3.44
N ARG A 189 17.32 14.02 -2.38
CA ARG A 189 17.95 13.45 -1.19
C ARG A 189 17.72 11.95 -1.15
N ARG A 190 18.78 11.17 -0.89
CA ARG A 190 18.68 9.71 -0.74
C ARG A 190 17.71 9.36 0.40
N GLY A 191 16.90 8.33 0.20
CA GLY A 191 15.97 7.83 1.22
C GLY A 191 14.61 8.53 1.29
N VAL A 192 14.38 9.59 0.49
CA VAL A 192 13.07 10.25 0.47
C VAL A 192 12.03 9.53 -0.40
N ILE A 193 12.46 8.53 -1.17
CA ILE A 193 11.57 7.63 -1.91
C ILE A 193 12.11 6.20 -1.91
N HIS A 194 11.20 5.25 -1.72
CA HIS A 194 11.45 3.83 -1.83
C HIS A 194 10.44 3.22 -2.81
N SER A 195 10.89 2.55 -3.86
CA SER A 195 10.04 1.87 -4.84
C SER A 195 10.48 0.42 -4.95
N LYS A 196 9.67 -0.51 -4.44
CA LYS A 196 9.99 -1.94 -4.39
C LYS A 196 8.92 -2.76 -5.10
N PRO A 197 9.28 -3.88 -5.74
CA PRO A 197 8.28 -4.83 -6.23
C PRO A 197 7.54 -5.48 -5.06
N ILE A 198 6.25 -5.77 -5.27
CA ILE A 198 5.47 -6.58 -4.34
C ILE A 198 5.92 -8.03 -4.48
N GLY A 199 6.22 -8.68 -3.35
CA GLY A 199 6.80 -10.03 -3.33
C GLY A 199 8.30 -10.10 -3.70
N GLY A 200 9.01 -8.96 -3.73
CA GLY A 200 10.47 -8.93 -3.82
C GLY A 200 11.06 -9.14 -5.22
N ARG A 201 10.25 -9.47 -6.23
CA ARG A 201 10.69 -9.74 -7.60
C ARG A 201 9.75 -9.11 -8.64
N LEU A 202 10.29 -8.66 -9.77
CA LEU A 202 9.51 -8.19 -10.92
C LEU A 202 8.79 -9.36 -11.63
N GLY A 203 7.56 -9.15 -12.07
CA GLY A 203 6.80 -10.13 -12.85
C GLY A 203 6.25 -11.28 -12.02
N LEU A 204 6.21 -11.16 -10.68
CA LEU A 204 5.61 -12.17 -9.82
C LEU A 204 4.11 -12.32 -10.11
N GLU A 205 3.45 -11.21 -10.44
CA GLU A 205 2.04 -11.14 -10.84
C GLU A 205 1.71 -12.00 -12.07
N GLU A 206 2.68 -12.22 -12.97
CA GLU A 206 2.54 -13.05 -14.17
C GLU A 206 3.02 -14.49 -13.89
N GLY A 207 4.14 -14.65 -13.18
CA GLY A 207 4.78 -15.95 -12.97
C GLY A 207 4.18 -16.80 -11.84
N ASN A 208 3.52 -16.18 -10.85
CA ASN A 208 2.84 -16.85 -9.75
C ASN A 208 1.76 -15.93 -9.14
N SER A 209 0.61 -15.88 -9.81
CA SER A 209 -0.52 -15.02 -9.45
C SER A 209 -1.01 -15.22 -8.01
N ASP A 210 -1.00 -16.46 -7.52
CA ASP A 210 -1.49 -16.79 -6.17
C ASP A 210 -0.54 -16.23 -5.10
N LEU A 211 0.77 -16.43 -5.26
CA LEU A 211 1.76 -15.85 -4.36
C LEU A 211 1.76 -14.32 -4.46
N HIS A 212 1.55 -13.76 -5.66
CA HIS A 212 1.38 -12.32 -5.82
C HIS A 212 0.17 -11.80 -5.04
N ALA A 213 -0.99 -12.49 -5.10
CA ALA A 213 -2.20 -12.08 -4.40
C ALA A 213 -2.00 -12.01 -2.87
N VAL A 214 -1.33 -13.01 -2.27
CA VAL A 214 -0.97 -13.02 -0.83
C VAL A 214 -0.04 -11.85 -0.47
N ASN A 215 0.96 -11.59 -1.30
CA ASN A 215 1.89 -10.48 -1.09
C ASN A 215 1.20 -9.11 -1.26
N LEU A 216 0.30 -8.99 -2.22
CA LEU A 216 -0.48 -7.78 -2.45
C LEU A 216 -1.43 -7.50 -1.29
N GLN A 217 -2.08 -8.53 -0.72
CA GLN A 217 -2.89 -8.37 0.48
C GLN A 217 -2.05 -7.88 1.67
N SER A 218 -0.84 -8.41 1.83
CA SER A 218 0.10 -7.96 2.86
C SER A 218 0.54 -6.50 2.64
N ALA A 219 0.85 -6.12 1.39
CA ALA A 219 1.19 -4.75 1.03
C ALA A 219 0.02 -3.78 1.25
N LEU A 220 -1.19 -4.18 0.88
CA LEU A 220 -2.41 -3.39 1.09
C LEU A 220 -2.67 -3.18 2.59
N SER A 221 -2.55 -4.24 3.39
CA SER A 221 -2.66 -4.14 4.85
C SER A 221 -1.65 -3.17 5.44
N TYR A 222 -0.41 -3.16 4.91
CA TYR A 222 0.60 -2.19 5.31
C TYR A 222 0.21 -0.75 4.92
N VAL A 223 -0.33 -0.52 3.72
CA VAL A 223 -0.81 0.82 3.29
C VAL A 223 -2.00 1.32 4.12
N LEU A 224 -2.76 0.39 4.71
CA LEU A 224 -3.98 0.67 5.49
C LEU A 224 -3.75 0.72 7.00
N LYS A 225 -2.52 0.56 7.50
CA LYS A 225 -2.21 0.49 8.94
C LYS A 225 -2.62 1.74 9.75
N GLY A 226 -2.83 2.89 9.11
CA GLY A 226 -3.42 4.10 9.69
C GLY A 226 -4.96 4.09 9.80
N ALA A 227 -5.58 2.92 9.76
CA ALA A 227 -7.02 2.71 9.96
C ALA A 227 -7.45 3.05 11.40
N THR A 228 -8.66 3.59 11.56
CA THR A 228 -9.29 3.68 12.88
C THR A 228 -9.72 2.30 13.38
N GLU A 229 -9.78 2.12 14.70
CA GLU A 229 -10.12 0.85 15.38
C GLU A 229 -11.42 0.18 14.84
N PRO A 230 -12.53 0.90 14.57
CA PRO A 230 -13.72 0.28 13.97
C PRO A 230 -13.51 -0.21 12.52
N ALA A 231 -12.57 0.39 11.80
CA ALA A 231 -12.31 0.09 10.39
C ALA A 231 -11.35 -1.10 10.24
N ALA A 232 -10.50 -1.35 11.24
CA ALA A 232 -9.63 -2.51 11.33
C ALA A 232 -10.42 -3.82 11.61
N THR A 233 -11.43 -3.76 12.48
CA THR A 233 -12.32 -4.90 12.77
C THR A 233 -13.12 -5.33 11.54
N LEU A 234 -13.54 -4.38 10.69
CA LEU A 234 -14.30 -4.67 9.46
C LEU A 234 -13.45 -5.35 8.36
N THR A 235 -12.12 -5.37 8.52
CA THR A 235 -11.17 -5.79 7.48
C THR A 235 -10.13 -6.80 7.95
N ASN A 236 -10.25 -7.36 9.17
CA ASN A 236 -9.26 -8.24 9.79
C ASN A 236 -7.84 -7.61 9.82
N HIS A 237 -7.73 -6.30 10.01
CA HIS A 237 -6.43 -5.63 10.12
C HIS A 237 -5.94 -5.60 11.57
N ASN A 238 -4.88 -6.34 11.88
CA ASN A 238 -4.32 -6.43 13.24
C ASN A 238 -3.25 -5.36 13.56
N ARG A 239 -3.08 -4.32 12.72
CA ARG A 239 -2.05 -3.30 12.92
C ARG A 239 -2.67 -1.91 12.94
N LEU A 240 -2.97 -1.45 14.15
CA LEU A 240 -3.45 -0.09 14.44
C LEU A 240 -2.27 0.75 14.91
N GLU A 241 -1.65 1.50 13.99
CA GLU A 241 -0.74 2.58 14.36
C GLU A 241 -1.47 3.91 14.09
N PRO A 242 -1.41 4.91 15.00
CA PRO A 242 -2.01 6.21 14.73
C PRO A 242 -1.47 6.79 13.41
N GLY A 243 -2.35 7.02 12.43
CA GLY A 243 -1.96 7.58 11.12
C GLY A 243 -1.59 9.07 11.15
N GLY A 244 -1.77 9.71 12.32
CA GLY A 244 -1.47 11.10 12.64
C GLY A 244 -2.22 12.15 11.81
N ARG A 245 -2.04 13.43 12.16
CA ARG A 245 -2.72 14.55 11.50
C ARG A 245 -2.31 14.67 10.04
N ILE A 246 -3.29 14.68 9.14
CA ILE A 246 -3.13 15.00 7.71
C ILE A 246 -4.02 16.18 7.35
N ILE A 247 -3.45 17.15 6.61
CA ILE A 247 -4.15 18.29 6.05
C ILE A 247 -4.40 18.03 4.55
N GLY A 248 -5.65 18.16 4.12
CA GLY A 248 -6.11 17.88 2.77
C GLY A 248 -6.56 16.42 2.56
N LYS A 249 -6.26 15.89 1.38
CA LYS A 249 -6.72 14.55 0.98
C LYS A 249 -5.80 13.46 1.56
N ARG A 250 -6.34 12.60 2.44
CA ARG A 250 -5.61 11.46 3.03
C ARG A 250 -5.37 10.28 2.10
N CYS A 251 -6.30 9.95 1.20
CA CYS A 251 -6.15 8.78 0.33
C CYS A 251 -6.77 9.00 -1.04
N GLY A 252 -6.34 8.23 -2.04
CA GLY A 252 -6.84 8.33 -3.40
C GLY A 252 -6.57 7.10 -4.25
N THR A 253 -7.24 7.05 -5.40
CA THR A 253 -7.08 6.00 -6.42
C THR A 253 -6.99 6.65 -7.81
N SER A 254 -6.42 5.94 -8.78
CA SER A 254 -6.54 6.31 -10.18
C SER A 254 -8.00 6.23 -10.64
N GLN A 255 -8.34 7.00 -11.68
CA GLN A 255 -9.72 7.16 -12.13
C GLN A 255 -10.34 5.83 -12.59
N ASN A 256 -9.56 4.98 -13.26
CA ASN A 256 -9.98 3.69 -13.80
C ASN A 256 -10.26 2.61 -12.75
N ILE A 257 -9.83 2.79 -11.49
CA ILE A 257 -10.09 1.82 -10.41
C ILE A 257 -10.92 2.40 -9.27
N GLY A 258 -11.25 3.69 -9.32
CA GLY A 258 -12.02 4.37 -8.29
C GLY A 258 -13.51 3.99 -8.30
N ALA A 259 -14.23 4.38 -7.24
CA ALA A 259 -15.65 4.03 -7.05
C ALA A 259 -16.53 4.31 -8.27
N LYS A 260 -16.33 5.45 -8.95
CA LYS A 260 -17.09 5.80 -10.16
C LYS A 260 -16.87 4.82 -11.32
N ALA A 261 -15.63 4.40 -11.56
CA ALA A 261 -15.34 3.43 -12.62
C ALA A 261 -16.00 2.07 -12.34
N ARG A 262 -16.01 1.64 -11.08
CA ARG A 262 -16.64 0.38 -10.66
C ARG A 262 -18.16 0.42 -10.80
N ALA A 263 -18.81 1.48 -10.32
CA ALA A 263 -20.27 1.64 -10.41
C ALA A 263 -20.78 1.66 -11.87
N ASN A 264 -20.00 2.23 -12.80
CA ASN A 264 -20.38 2.27 -14.22
C ASN A 264 -20.38 0.87 -14.87
N ILE A 265 -19.60 -0.08 -14.36
CA ILE A 265 -19.55 -1.45 -14.88
C ILE A 265 -20.76 -2.24 -14.38
N GLU A 266 -21.10 -2.12 -13.10
CA GLU A 266 -22.27 -2.76 -12.48
C GLU A 266 -23.57 -2.33 -13.18
N GLN A 267 -23.72 -1.04 -13.50
CA GLN A 267 -24.89 -0.53 -14.23
C GLN A 267 -24.99 -1.05 -15.67
N LYS A 268 -23.86 -1.34 -16.33
CA LYS A 268 -23.86 -1.94 -17.68
C LYS A 268 -24.18 -3.43 -17.66
N GLY A 269 -23.83 -4.14 -16.58
CA GLY A 269 -24.17 -5.55 -16.39
C GLY A 269 -25.65 -5.78 -16.08
N SER A 270 -26.27 -4.88 -15.30
CA SER A 270 -27.70 -4.98 -14.92
C SER A 270 -28.69 -4.54 -16.01
N ARG A 271 -28.21 -4.00 -17.14
CA ARG A 271 -29.03 -3.56 -18.27
C ARG A 271 -29.00 -4.54 -19.45
N LYS A 272 -28.43 -5.73 -19.26
CA LYS A 272 -28.47 -6.86 -20.19
C LYS A 272 -29.31 -7.96 -19.58
#